data_AF-A0A941TQH3-F1
#
_entry.id   AF-A0A941TQH3-F1
#
_cell.length_a   1.000
_cell.length_b   1.000
_cell.length_c   1.000
_cell.angle_alpha   90.00
_cell.angle_beta   90.00
_cell.angle_gamma   90.00
#
_symmetry.space_group_name_H-M   'P 1'
#
loop_
_entity.id
_entity.type
_entity.pdbx_description
1 polymer ?
#
loop_
_entity_poly.entity_id
_entity_poly.type
_entity_poly.pdbx_seq_one_letter_code
_entity_poly.pdbx_strand_id
1 'polypeptide(L)'
;MNIIKSIPGSFRTVALAALACTVCSTPGWSATPASVTVKYGDLDLTSRAGASTLYHRIQGAARYVCGVEGQSLVEVIRWRACVSDATGEAVERVNSPLLTALHTGQRPAPATAMLAK
;
A
#
# COMPACT_ATOMS: atom_id res chain seq x y z
N MET A 1 4.81 -3.74 23.70
CA MET A 1 4.50 -4.61 24.86
C MET A 1 3.66 -3.82 25.85
N ASN A 2 2.47 -4.32 26.21
CA ASN A 2 2.00 -4.46 27.61
C ASN A 2 0.50 -4.86 27.68
N ILE A 3 0.29 -6.16 27.83
CA ILE A 3 -0.54 -6.85 28.83
C ILE A 3 -1.96 -6.29 29.07
N ILE A 4 -2.91 -6.90 28.36
CA ILE A 4 -4.34 -7.00 28.69
C ILE A 4 -4.48 -7.82 29.99
N LYS A 5 -4.94 -7.21 31.09
CA LYS A 5 -5.31 -7.94 32.30
C LYS A 5 -6.83 -8.03 32.40
N SER A 6 -7.35 -9.22 32.11
CA SER A 6 -8.73 -9.61 32.38
C SER A 6 -9.04 -9.50 33.88
N ILE A 7 -10.20 -8.92 34.21
CA ILE A 7 -10.82 -9.05 35.54
C ILE A 7 -12.27 -9.50 35.31
N PRO A 8 -12.62 -10.75 35.69
CA PRO A 8 -14.00 -11.20 35.77
C PRO A 8 -14.55 -10.86 37.16
N GLY A 9 -15.69 -10.18 37.23
CA GLY A 9 -16.27 -9.89 38.55
C GLY A 9 -17.54 -9.05 38.48
N SER A 10 -18.68 -9.72 38.66
CA SER A 10 -20.00 -9.14 38.88
C SER A 10 -19.98 -8.00 39.89
N PHE A 11 -20.38 -6.80 39.46
CA PHE A 11 -20.85 -5.75 40.37
C PHE A 11 -22.17 -5.16 39.84
N ARG A 12 -23.17 -5.23 40.71
CA ARG A 12 -24.58 -4.91 40.47
C ARG A 12 -24.79 -3.39 40.41
N THR A 13 -25.45 -2.95 39.35
CA THR A 13 -26.36 -1.78 39.21
C THR A 13 -26.02 -0.45 39.89
N VAL A 14 -25.75 0.59 39.09
CA VAL A 14 -26.29 1.96 39.26
C VAL A 14 -26.58 2.54 37.88
N ALA A 15 -27.84 2.92 37.64
CA ALA A 15 -28.27 3.65 36.46
C ALA A 15 -28.03 5.16 36.66
N LEU A 16 -27.38 5.81 35.71
CA LEU A 16 -27.44 7.27 35.51
C LEU A 16 -27.16 7.60 34.04
N ALA A 17 -28.01 8.48 33.51
CA ALA A 17 -28.22 8.74 32.10
C ALA A 17 -27.24 9.76 31.49
N ALA A 18 -27.27 9.82 30.15
CA ALA A 18 -26.92 10.94 29.27
C ALA A 18 -25.43 11.12 28.87
N LEU A 19 -25.07 10.59 27.70
CA LEU A 19 -24.88 11.33 26.44
C LEU A 19 -24.33 10.34 25.40
N ALA A 20 -25.22 9.66 24.66
CA ALA A 20 -24.81 8.88 23.50
C ALA A 20 -24.67 9.84 22.30
N CYS A 21 -23.53 10.50 22.17
CA CYS A 21 -23.11 11.05 20.87
C CYS A 21 -22.73 9.87 19.99
N THR A 22 -23.71 9.27 19.31
CA THR A 22 -23.46 8.36 18.20
C THR A 22 -22.80 9.16 17.08
N VAL A 23 -21.47 9.17 17.06
CA VAL A 23 -20.69 9.52 15.88
C VAL A 23 -21.14 8.59 14.76
N CYS A 24 -21.90 9.12 13.81
CA CYS A 24 -22.19 8.44 12.56
C CYS A 24 -20.91 8.47 11.73
N SER A 25 -19.96 7.58 12.03
CA SER A 25 -18.89 7.26 11.10
C SER A 25 -19.53 6.41 10.00
N THR A 26 -20.11 7.04 8.99
CA THR A 26 -20.39 6.33 7.74
C THR A 26 -19.03 5.87 7.20
N PRO A 27 -18.72 4.56 7.11
CA PRO A 27 -17.64 4.15 6.23
C PRO A 27 -18.06 4.61 4.83
N GLY A 28 -17.39 5.66 4.33
CA GLY A 28 -17.53 6.10 2.97
C GLY A 28 -17.25 4.90 2.06
N TRP A 29 -18.19 4.65 1.14
CA TRP A 29 -18.16 3.67 0.06
C TRP A 29 -17.09 2.58 0.22
N SER A 30 -17.52 1.36 0.58
CA SER A 30 -16.81 0.17 0.14
C SER A 30 -16.88 0.10 -1.39
N ALA A 31 -16.07 0.91 -2.06
CA ALA A 31 -15.59 0.60 -3.39
C ALA A 31 -14.88 -0.74 -3.23
N THR A 32 -15.46 -1.79 -3.80
CA THR A 32 -14.74 -3.06 -3.94
C THR A 32 -13.37 -2.71 -4.54
N PRO A 33 -12.25 -3.14 -3.93
CA PRO A 33 -10.94 -2.74 -4.41
C PRO A 33 -10.86 -3.10 -5.89
N ALA A 34 -10.75 -2.08 -6.74
CA ALA A 34 -10.58 -2.31 -8.16
C ALA A 34 -9.25 -3.06 -8.30
N SER A 35 -9.30 -4.29 -8.79
CA SER A 35 -8.09 -5.07 -9.05
C SER A 35 -7.89 -5.19 -10.54
N VAL A 36 -6.69 -4.89 -11.01
CA VAL A 36 -6.32 -5.08 -12.42
C VAL A 36 -5.16 -6.06 -12.51
N THR A 37 -5.25 -7.01 -13.44
CA THR A 37 -4.17 -7.95 -13.71
C THR A 37 -3.20 -7.33 -14.74
N VAL A 38 -1.95 -7.11 -14.32
CA VAL A 38 -0.88 -6.69 -15.23
C VAL A 38 -0.20 -7.94 -15.79
N LYS A 39 -0.28 -8.14 -17.10
CA LYS A 39 0.46 -9.20 -17.78
C LYS A 39 1.87 -8.72 -18.14
N TYR A 40 2.86 -9.54 -17.81
CA TYR A 40 4.28 -9.22 -18.03
C TYR A 40 5.13 -10.43 -18.40
N GLY A 41 4.50 -11.56 -18.77
CA GLY A 41 5.22 -12.76 -19.20
C GLY A 41 6.01 -12.58 -20.51
N ASP A 42 5.80 -11.47 -21.21
CA ASP A 42 6.55 -11.02 -22.38
C ASP A 42 7.89 -10.34 -22.02
N LEU A 43 8.12 -10.00 -20.75
CA LEU A 43 9.25 -9.19 -20.31
C LEU A 43 10.32 -10.02 -19.60
N ASP A 44 11.59 -9.75 -19.94
CA ASP A 44 12.73 -10.23 -19.18
C ASP A 44 13.01 -9.31 -17.97
N LEU A 45 12.60 -9.76 -16.78
CA LEU A 45 12.78 -9.04 -15.52
C LEU A 45 14.19 -9.13 -14.94
N THR A 46 15.09 -9.89 -15.56
CA THR A 46 16.53 -9.87 -15.24
C THR A 46 17.25 -8.74 -15.96
N SER A 47 16.63 -8.19 -17.02
CA SER A 47 17.12 -7.00 -17.72
C SER A 47 16.58 -5.73 -17.07
N ARG A 48 17.39 -4.67 -17.02
CA ARG A 48 16.95 -3.35 -16.57
C ARG A 48 15.82 -2.79 -17.45
N ALA A 49 15.85 -3.06 -18.75
CA ALA A 49 14.84 -2.60 -19.68
C ALA A 49 13.47 -3.24 -19.37
N GLY A 50 13.40 -4.57 -19.28
CA GLY A 50 12.16 -5.29 -18.98
C GLY A 50 11.61 -4.96 -17.59
N ALA A 51 12.46 -4.87 -16.57
CA ALA A 51 12.04 -4.45 -15.23
C ALA A 51 11.49 -3.02 -15.20
N SER A 52 12.12 -2.08 -15.94
CA SER A 52 11.64 -0.70 -16.07
C SER A 52 10.29 -0.63 -16.78
N THR A 53 10.14 -1.36 -17.89
CA THR A 53 8.87 -1.46 -18.61
C THR A 53 7.76 -1.99 -17.72
N LEU A 54 8.02 -3.04 -16.93
CA LEU A 54 7.04 -3.56 -15.99
C LEU A 54 6.72 -2.54 -14.89
N TYR A 55 7.72 -1.86 -14.34
CA TYR A 55 7.52 -0.84 -13.32
C TYR A 55 6.59 0.29 -13.80
N HIS A 56 6.75 0.73 -15.04
CA HIS A 56 5.85 1.71 -15.65
C HIS A 56 4.43 1.16 -15.87
N ARG A 57 4.30 -0.10 -16.30
CA ARG A 57 2.98 -0.76 -16.43
C ARG A 57 2.27 -0.85 -15.07
N ILE A 58 3.00 -1.20 -14.01
CA ILE A 58 2.48 -1.25 -12.63
C ILE A 58 2.01 0.13 -12.18
N GLN A 59 2.80 1.19 -12.39
CA GLN A 59 2.38 2.55 -12.04
C GLN A 59 1.10 2.97 -12.78
N GLY A 60 0.98 2.63 -14.06
CA GLY A 60 -0.25 2.90 -14.84
C GLY A 60 -1.46 2.15 -14.27
N ALA A 61 -1.28 0.87 -13.94
CA ALA A 61 -2.30 0.04 -13.30
C ALA A 61 -2.70 0.57 -11.92
N ALA A 62 -1.74 0.98 -11.10
CA ALA A 62 -1.98 1.57 -9.78
C ALA A 62 -2.81 2.86 -9.89
N ARG A 63 -2.46 3.76 -10.83
CA ARG A 63 -3.26 4.98 -11.10
C ARG A 63 -4.66 4.64 -11.56
N TYR A 64 -4.82 3.62 -12.41
CA TYR A 64 -6.13 3.18 -12.87
C TYR A 64 -7.02 2.69 -11.71
N VAL A 65 -6.46 1.88 -10.81
CA VAL A 65 -7.16 1.37 -9.62
C VAL A 65 -7.50 2.49 -8.63
N CYS A 66 -6.58 3.43 -8.43
CA CYS A 66 -6.76 4.57 -7.51
C CYS A 66 -7.67 5.67 -8.07
N GLY A 67 -8.04 5.60 -9.34
CA GLY A 67 -8.91 6.56 -10.00
C GLY A 67 -8.22 7.89 -10.31
N VAL A 68 -9.04 8.92 -10.48
CA VAL A 68 -8.58 10.25 -10.85
C VAL A 68 -7.95 10.98 -9.66
N GLU A 69 -6.90 11.75 -9.93
CA GLU A 69 -6.32 12.66 -8.94
C GLU A 69 -7.34 13.76 -8.62
N GLY A 70 -7.61 13.98 -7.32
CA GLY A 70 -8.52 15.04 -6.88
C GLY A 70 -7.88 16.43 -6.93
N GLN A 71 -8.69 17.46 -6.70
CA GLN A 71 -8.26 18.85 -6.84
C GLN A 71 -7.84 19.46 -5.50
N SER A 72 -8.35 18.94 -4.39
CA SER A 72 -7.94 19.39 -3.06
C SER A 72 -6.64 18.74 -2.61
N LEU A 73 -5.88 19.42 -1.75
CA LEU A 73 -4.63 18.88 -1.19
C LEU A 73 -4.85 17.51 -0.51
N VAL A 74 -5.97 17.36 0.21
CA VAL A 74 -6.30 16.11 0.92
C VAL A 74 -6.53 14.96 -0.06
N GLU A 75 -7.24 15.20 -1.16
CA GLU A 75 -7.47 14.18 -2.18
C GLU A 75 -6.18 13.80 -2.90
N VAL A 76 -5.33 14.77 -3.24
CA VAL A 76 -4.01 14.51 -3.85
C VAL A 76 -3.16 13.63 -2.94
N ILE A 77 -3.12 13.92 -1.62
CA ILE A 77 -2.37 13.12 -0.65
C ILE A 77 -2.91 11.67 -0.62
N ARG A 78 -4.24 11.50 -0.55
CA ARG A 78 -4.86 10.17 -0.54
C ARG A 78 -4.60 9.39 -1.84
N TRP A 79 -4.69 10.07 -2.98
CA TRP A 79 -4.43 9.47 -4.28
C TRP A 79 -2.96 9.01 -4.39
N ARG A 80 -2.01 9.84 -3.97
CA ARG A 80 -0.58 9.48 -3.95
C ARG A 80 -0.29 8.30 -3.03
N ALA A 81 -0.90 8.27 -1.84
CA ALA A 81 -0.78 7.14 -0.92
C ALA A 81 -1.29 5.85 -1.59
N CYS A 82 -2.49 5.89 -2.18
CA CYS A 82 -3.05 4.75 -2.90
C CYS A 82 -2.12 4.26 -4.01
N VAL A 83 -1.60 5.16 -4.87
CA VAL A 83 -0.71 4.77 -5.97
C VAL A 83 0.59 4.16 -5.46
N SER A 84 1.16 4.71 -4.38
CA SER A 84 2.37 4.18 -3.74
C SER A 84 2.13 2.79 -3.17
N ASP A 85 1.06 2.61 -2.41
CA ASP A 85 0.73 1.34 -1.74
C ASP A 85 0.44 0.24 -2.77
N ALA A 86 -0.37 0.55 -3.80
CA ALA A 86 -0.65 -0.38 -4.89
C ALA A 86 0.60 -0.74 -5.71
N THR A 87 1.51 0.22 -5.90
CA THR A 87 2.79 -0.05 -6.57
C THR A 87 3.69 -0.93 -5.72
N GLY A 88 3.80 -0.64 -4.42
CA GLY A 88 4.59 -1.43 -3.48
C GLY A 88 4.10 -2.87 -3.38
N GLU A 89 2.80 -3.07 -3.22
CA GLU A 89 2.18 -4.39 -3.17
C GLU A 89 2.42 -5.18 -4.47
N ALA A 90 2.30 -4.55 -5.64
CA ALA A 90 2.57 -5.20 -6.91
C ALA A 90 4.06 -5.59 -7.04
N VAL A 91 4.99 -4.72 -6.63
CA VAL A 91 6.43 -5.00 -6.65
C VAL A 91 6.77 -6.18 -5.73
N GLU A 92 6.20 -6.22 -4.52
CA GLU A 92 6.36 -7.33 -3.57
C GLU A 92 5.84 -8.64 -4.14
N ARG A 93 4.67 -8.64 -4.79
CA ARG A 93 4.09 -9.83 -5.41
C ARG A 93 4.91 -10.37 -6.59
N VAL A 94 5.51 -9.50 -7.40
CA VAL A 94 6.39 -9.91 -8.51
C VAL A 94 7.72 -10.46 -7.99
N ASN A 95 8.20 -9.95 -6.84
CA ASN A 95 9.40 -10.41 -6.15
C ASN A 95 10.66 -10.44 -7.05
N SER A 96 10.88 -9.37 -7.82
CA SER A 96 12.09 -9.18 -8.62
C SER A 96 13.03 -8.17 -7.97
N PRO A 97 14.32 -8.50 -7.73
CA PRO A 97 15.28 -7.57 -7.13
C PRO A 97 15.44 -6.26 -7.89
N LEU A 98 15.36 -6.31 -9.23
CA LEU A 98 15.46 -5.11 -10.05
C LEU A 98 14.23 -4.22 -9.93
N LEU A 99 13.03 -4.80 -9.84
CA LEU A 99 11.81 -4.03 -9.58
C LEU A 99 11.83 -3.37 -8.21
N THR A 100 12.28 -4.09 -7.18
CA THR A 100 12.43 -3.52 -5.83
C THR A 100 13.42 -2.37 -5.84
N ALA A 101 14.58 -2.51 -6.51
CA ALA A 101 15.55 -1.43 -6.63
C ALA A 101 14.99 -0.20 -7.37
N LEU A 102 14.18 -0.41 -8.41
CA LEU A 102 13.48 0.68 -9.11
C LEU A 102 12.44 1.37 -8.21
N HIS A 103 11.74 0.61 -7.37
CA HIS A 103 10.71 1.14 -6.47
C HIS A 103 11.30 1.94 -5.31
N THR A 104 12.34 1.43 -4.65
CA THR A 104 12.95 2.10 -3.51
C THR A 104 13.88 3.25 -3.92
N GLY A 105 14.15 3.40 -5.22
CA GLY A 105 15.12 4.37 -5.73
C GLY A 105 16.57 4.02 -5.38
N GLN A 106 16.83 2.80 -4.88
CA GLN A 106 18.19 2.32 -4.73
C GLN A 106 18.80 2.13 -6.12
N ARG A 107 19.87 2.85 -6.41
CA ARG A 107 20.79 2.41 -7.47
C ARG A 107 21.32 1.05 -7.02
N PRO A 108 21.08 -0.06 -7.75
CA PRO A 108 21.67 -1.34 -7.37
C PRO A 108 23.17 -1.13 -7.35
N ALA A 109 23.77 -1.18 -6.15
CA ALA A 109 25.21 -1.08 -6.01
C ALA A 109 25.80 -2.25 -6.79
N PRO A 110 26.86 -2.04 -7.58
CA PRO A 110 27.54 -3.15 -8.22
C PRO A 110 28.01 -4.10 -7.10
N ALA A 111 27.65 -5.39 -7.21
CA ALA A 111 27.98 -6.41 -6.21
C ALA A 111 29.49 -6.51 -5.88
N THR A 112 30.34 -5.89 -6.70
CA THR A 112 31.79 -5.76 -6.51
C THR A 112 32.18 -4.74 -5.43
N ALA A 113 31.32 -3.84 -4.98
CA ALA A 113 31.64 -2.89 -3.91
C ALA A 113 31.66 -3.51 -2.50
N MET A 114 31.18 -4.75 -2.33
CA MET A 114 31.14 -5.48 -1.05
C MET A 114 32.41 -6.32 -0.80
N LEU A 115 33.38 -6.33 -1.73
CA LEU A 115 34.63 -7.11 -1.67
C LEU A 115 35.89 -6.23 -1.51
N ALA A 116 35.82 -5.18 -0.70
CA ALA A 116 37.01 -4.48 -0.23
C ALA A 116 37.13 -4.70 1.29
N LYS A 117 38.04 -5.61 1.68
CA LYS A 117 38.51 -5.79 3.05
C LYS A 117 39.96 -5.36 3.13
#